data_AF-A0A5D2UXJ1-F1
#
_entry.id   AF-A0A5D2UXJ1-F1
#
_cell.length_a   1.000
_cell.length_b   1.000
_cell.length_c   1.000
_cell.angle_alpha   90.00
_cell.angle_beta   90.00
_cell.angle_gamma   90.00
#
_symmetry.space_group_name_H-M   'P 1'
#
loop_
_entity.id
_entity.type
_entity.pdbx_description
1 polymer ?
#
loop_
_entity_poly.entity_id
_entity_poly.type
_entity_poly.pdbx_seq_one_letter_code
_entity_poly.pdbx_strand_id
1 'polypeptide(L)'
;MDRFISWQEIPQGNPWIVRLLVIACISLAAKMKEIHFSFSDFQRDEGFMFDPPAIQRMELLVLDALNWRMRSITPFSFITFFVSLFQLKDPPLTQALKDRATNIIFQARNEINLLEFKPSIIGASALLLACHELFPLQFPSFETSVLSCEYVNEEKVMECFNEMQEMVNNEMSESIVDMVSSSSSMRTPVSVLDCHCSKSENEGTNSTMAATVTPENREIKRRKLKGFCNQSSTMKISQFQSCE
;
A
#
# COMPACT_ATOMS: atom_id res chain seq x y z
N MET A 1 11.96 -16.23 7.73
CA MET A 1 10.95 -17.17 8.22
C MET A 1 10.72 -18.29 7.22
N ASP A 2 10.24 -18.00 6.01
CA ASP A 2 9.93 -19.02 5.00
C ASP A 2 11.11 -19.95 4.71
N ARG A 3 12.31 -19.39 4.56
CA ARG A 3 13.56 -20.15 4.39
C ARG A 3 13.87 -21.11 5.56
N PHE A 4 13.51 -20.73 6.79
CA PHE A 4 13.70 -21.59 7.97
C PHE A 4 12.66 -22.71 7.97
N ILE A 5 11.40 -22.39 7.69
CA ILE A 5 10.29 -23.36 7.63
C ILE A 5 10.52 -24.39 6.51
N SER A 6 11.11 -23.96 5.39
CA SER A 6 11.50 -24.86 4.30
C SER A 6 12.64 -25.81 4.68
N TRP A 7 13.45 -25.47 5.69
CA TRP A 7 14.58 -26.29 6.13
C TRP A 7 14.21 -27.18 7.32
N GLN A 8 13.43 -26.66 8.27
CA GLN A 8 13.00 -27.36 9.48
C GLN A 8 11.48 -27.43 9.54
N GLU A 9 10.95 -28.65 9.58
CA GLU A 9 9.55 -28.84 9.92
C GLU A 9 9.30 -28.38 11.36
N ILE A 10 8.35 -27.45 11.52
CA ILE A 10 7.92 -27.00 12.84
C ILE A 10 7.02 -28.09 13.43
N PRO A 11 7.28 -28.55 14.67
CA PRO A 11 6.43 -29.52 15.35
C PRO A 11 4.98 -29.04 15.38
N GLN A 12 4.08 -29.82 14.76
CA GLN A 12 2.66 -29.52 14.71
C GLN A 12 2.06 -29.52 16.12
N GLY A 13 1.18 -28.56 16.41
CA GLY A 13 0.47 -28.46 17.69
C GLY A 13 1.07 -27.51 18.74
N ASN A 14 2.17 -26.82 18.44
CA ASN A 14 2.80 -25.86 19.35
C ASN A 14 2.84 -24.42 18.77
N PRO A 15 1.75 -23.63 18.88
CA PRO A 15 1.69 -22.28 18.31
C PRO A 15 2.74 -21.31 18.89
N TRP A 16 3.19 -21.57 20.11
CA TRP A 16 4.26 -20.78 20.74
C TRP A 16 5.61 -20.91 20.02
N ILE A 17 5.90 -22.03 19.34
CA ILE A 17 7.15 -22.21 18.58
C ILE A 17 7.16 -21.29 17.37
N VAL A 18 6.04 -21.20 16.66
CA VAL A 18 5.88 -20.28 15.53
C VAL A 18 6.06 -18.84 16.00
N ARG A 19 5.47 -18.49 17.15
CA ARG A 19 5.64 -17.15 17.72
C ARG A 19 7.08 -16.83 18.11
N LEU A 20 7.78 -17.78 18.75
CA LEU A 20 9.20 -17.65 19.07
C LEU A 20 10.05 -17.49 17.79
N LEU A 21 9.75 -18.25 16.74
CA LEU A 21 10.37 -18.12 15.42
C LEU A 21 10.16 -16.72 14.82
N VAL A 22 8.93 -16.20 14.88
CA VAL A 22 8.58 -14.86 14.39
C VAL A 22 9.42 -13.81 15.12
N ILE A 23 9.40 -13.82 16.45
CA ILE A 23 10.14 -12.85 17.28
C ILE A 23 11.64 -12.93 17.01
N ALA A 24 12.21 -14.15 16.90
CA ALA A 24 13.61 -14.33 16.57
C ALA A 24 13.95 -13.82 15.15
N CYS A 25 13.10 -14.09 14.15
CA CYS A 25 13.29 -13.56 12.79
C CYS A 25 13.26 -12.03 12.76
N ILE A 26 12.34 -11.39 13.49
CA ILE A 26 12.25 -9.93 13.57
C ILE A 26 13.46 -9.36 14.31
N SER A 27 13.88 -9.97 15.43
CA SER A 27 15.05 -9.52 16.18
C SER A 27 16.33 -9.59 15.35
N LEU A 28 16.54 -10.69 14.62
CA LEU A 28 17.64 -10.81 13.66
C LEU A 28 17.58 -9.76 12.55
N ALA A 29 16.40 -9.50 11.99
CA ALA A 29 16.23 -8.48 10.97
C ALA A 29 16.54 -7.07 11.49
N ALA A 30 16.14 -6.76 12.72
CA ALA A 30 16.44 -5.50 13.38
C ALA A 30 17.95 -5.35 13.63
N LYS A 31 18.62 -6.39 14.14
CA LYS A 31 20.08 -6.43 14.32
C LYS A 31 20.82 -6.23 12.99
N MET A 32 20.33 -6.81 11.90
CA MET A 32 20.92 -6.64 10.56
C MET A 32 20.73 -5.24 9.96
N LYS A 33 19.70 -4.51 10.39
CA LYS A 33 19.41 -3.14 9.94
C LYS A 33 19.84 -2.07 10.95
N GLU A 34 20.52 -2.46 12.03
CA GLU A 34 20.92 -1.57 13.12
C GLU A 34 19.72 -0.80 13.74
N ILE A 35 18.54 -1.42 13.73
CA ILE A 35 17.30 -0.86 14.29
C ILE A 35 17.21 -1.28 15.76
N HIS A 36 16.88 -0.34 16.65
CA HIS A 36 16.60 -0.65 18.05
C HIS A 36 15.39 -1.59 18.17
N PHE A 37 15.56 -2.69 18.90
CA PHE A 37 14.53 -3.73 19.05
C PHE A 37 14.31 -4.04 20.53
N SER A 38 13.08 -3.88 20.99
CA SER A 38 12.66 -4.23 22.35
C SER A 38 11.72 -5.43 22.31
N PHE A 39 12.07 -6.50 23.02
CA PHE A 39 11.22 -7.70 23.10
C PHE A 39 9.85 -7.42 23.72
N SER A 40 9.76 -6.42 24.61
CA SER A 40 8.54 -6.04 25.29
C SER A 40 7.46 -5.48 24.36
N ASP A 41 7.85 -4.95 23.19
CA ASP A 41 6.92 -4.38 22.22
C ASP A 41 6.14 -5.47 21.49
N PHE A 42 6.72 -6.67 21.35
CA PHE A 42 6.13 -7.78 20.59
C PHE A 42 5.50 -8.86 21.49
N GLN A 43 5.75 -8.83 22.80
CA GLN A 43 5.22 -9.81 23.75
C GLN A 43 3.86 -9.41 24.34
N ARG A 44 3.47 -8.12 24.25
CA ARG A 44 2.36 -7.53 25.02
C ARG A 44 0.95 -8.04 24.65
N ASP A 45 0.73 -8.50 23.41
CA ASP A 45 -0.63 -8.76 22.91
C ASP A 45 -1.13 -10.22 22.98
N GLU A 46 -0.27 -11.22 23.23
CA GLU A 46 -0.65 -12.62 22.89
C GLU A 46 -0.22 -13.70 23.91
N GLY A 47 -0.07 -13.34 25.19
CA GLY A 47 -0.07 -14.30 26.30
C GLY A 47 1.17 -15.17 26.52
N PHE A 48 2.11 -15.24 25.57
CA PHE A 48 3.41 -15.91 25.75
C PHE A 48 4.54 -14.88 25.93
N MET A 49 5.18 -14.88 27.10
CA MET A 49 6.43 -14.14 27.31
C MET A 49 7.60 -15.10 27.16
N PHE A 50 8.57 -14.71 26.33
CA PHE A 50 9.77 -15.49 26.10
C PHE A 50 10.96 -14.81 26.77
N ASP A 51 11.71 -15.58 27.54
CA ASP A 51 12.94 -15.08 28.15
C ASP A 51 13.95 -14.72 27.06
N PRO A 52 14.76 -13.65 27.23
CA PRO A 52 15.79 -13.28 26.25
C PRO A 52 16.72 -14.44 25.84
N PRO A 53 17.16 -15.34 26.74
CA PRO A 53 17.96 -16.51 26.35
C PRO A 53 17.22 -17.49 25.43
N ALA A 54 15.91 -17.65 25.58
CA ALA A 54 15.12 -18.51 24.69
C ALA A 54 15.08 -17.94 23.27
N ILE A 55 14.92 -16.61 23.16
CA ILE A 55 14.93 -15.91 21.87
C ILE A 55 16.31 -16.02 21.22
N GLN A 56 17.38 -15.77 21.97
CA GLN A 56 18.76 -15.92 21.45
C GLN A 56 19.07 -17.33 20.93
N ARG A 57 18.61 -18.38 21.63
CA ARG A 57 18.76 -19.76 21.12
C ARG A 57 18.02 -19.94 19.79
N MET A 58 16.81 -19.41 19.68
CA MET A 58 16.05 -19.47 18.44
C MET A 58 16.72 -18.67 17.32
N GLU A 59 17.30 -17.51 17.62
CA GLU A 59 18.09 -16.74 16.64
C GLU A 59 19.27 -17.54 16.10
N LEU A 60 20.00 -18.25 16.97
CA LEU A 60 21.11 -19.10 16.55
C LEU A 60 20.65 -20.25 15.66
N LEU A 61 19.52 -20.89 15.98
CA LEU A 61 18.92 -21.92 15.12
C LEU A 61 18.53 -21.36 13.75
N VAL A 62 17.96 -20.15 13.71
CA VAL A 62 17.63 -19.47 12.46
C VAL A 62 18.90 -19.15 11.67
N LEU A 63 19.95 -18.64 12.31
CA LEU A 63 21.22 -18.34 11.66
C LEU A 63 21.85 -19.60 11.06
N ASP A 64 21.87 -20.68 11.83
CA ASP A 64 22.46 -21.96 11.42
C ASP A 64 21.71 -22.57 10.22
N ALA A 65 20.38 -22.63 10.30
CA ALA A 65 19.51 -23.07 9.19
C ALA A 65 19.70 -22.26 7.90
N LEU A 66 20.06 -20.99 8.03
CA LEU A 66 20.29 -20.10 6.90
C LEU A 66 21.77 -20.05 6.46
N ASN A 67 22.64 -20.88 7.04
CA ASN A 67 24.10 -20.85 6.87
C ASN A 67 24.67 -19.43 7.04
N TRP A 68 24.14 -18.68 8.01
CA TRP A 68 24.47 -17.27 8.29
C TRP A 68 24.19 -16.30 7.14
N ARG A 69 23.53 -16.75 6.06
CA ARG A 69 23.15 -15.91 4.92
C ARG A 69 21.86 -15.15 5.21
N MET A 70 21.96 -14.14 6.07
CA MET A 70 20.82 -13.32 6.50
C MET A 70 20.34 -12.30 5.47
N ARG A 71 21.22 -11.91 4.53
CA ARG A 71 20.83 -11.05 3.42
C ARG A 71 20.06 -11.88 2.39
N SER A 72 18.74 -11.77 2.43
CA SER A 72 17.90 -12.26 1.35
C SER A 72 18.00 -11.32 0.16
N ILE A 73 18.12 -11.91 -1.04
CA ILE A 73 17.93 -11.17 -2.28
C ILE A 73 16.43 -10.96 -2.44
N THR A 74 15.99 -9.71 -2.55
CA THR A 74 14.57 -9.36 -2.64
C THR A 74 14.28 -8.62 -3.94
N PRO A 75 13.05 -8.68 -4.48
CA PRO A 75 12.68 -7.90 -5.66
C PRO A 75 12.96 -6.40 -5.51
N PHE A 76 12.77 -5.86 -4.29
CA PHE A 76 13.03 -4.46 -3.95
C PHE A 76 14.48 -4.02 -4.22
N SER A 77 15.46 -4.91 -4.01
CA SER A 77 16.86 -4.61 -4.32
C SER A 77 17.10 -4.42 -5.82
N PHE A 78 16.36 -5.15 -6.66
CA PHE A 78 16.45 -5.04 -8.10
C PHE A 78 15.72 -3.83 -8.67
N ILE A 79 14.68 -3.31 -8.00
CA ILE A 79 14.04 -2.04 -8.42
C ILE A 79 15.09 -0.94 -8.51
N THR A 80 15.94 -0.79 -7.49
CA THR A 80 16.98 0.25 -7.49
C THR A 80 18.00 0.03 -8.60
N PHE A 81 18.35 -1.23 -8.89
CA PHE A 81 19.23 -1.58 -10.00
C PHE A 81 18.61 -1.19 -11.35
N PHE A 82 17.39 -1.63 -11.67
CA PHE A 82 16.78 -1.34 -12.96
C PHE A 82 16.44 0.14 -13.14
N VAL A 83 16.06 0.84 -12.08
CA VAL A 83 15.86 2.30 -12.12
C VAL A 83 17.17 3.02 -12.51
N SER A 84 18.33 2.49 -12.13
CA SER A 84 19.62 3.08 -12.55
C SER A 84 19.92 2.92 -14.04
N LEU A 85 19.24 1.99 -14.73
CA LEU A 85 19.31 1.87 -16.19
C LEU A 85 18.53 3.00 -16.89
N PHE A 86 17.61 3.63 -16.16
CA PHE A 86 16.81 4.72 -16.69
C PHE A 86 17.56 6.04 -16.55
N GLN A 87 17.59 6.85 -17.61
CA GLN A 87 18.19 8.18 -17.59
C GLN A 87 17.26 9.23 -16.93
N LEU A 88 16.65 8.88 -15.80
CA LEU A 88 15.76 9.76 -15.04
C LEU A 88 16.61 10.80 -14.30
N LYS A 89 16.47 12.07 -14.69
CA LYS A 89 17.22 13.19 -14.07
C LYS A 89 16.52 13.76 -12.83
N ASP A 90 15.28 13.36 -12.58
CA ASP A 90 14.43 13.94 -11.54
C ASP A 90 14.30 13.01 -10.32
N PRO A 91 14.84 13.39 -9.13
CA PRO A 91 14.81 12.54 -7.94
C PRO A 91 13.40 12.21 -7.41
N PRO A 92 12.45 13.15 -7.31
CA PRO A 92 11.07 12.86 -6.90
C PRO A 92 10.38 11.85 -7.82
N LEU A 93 10.60 11.97 -9.12
CA LEU A 93 10.06 11.04 -10.12
C LEU A 93 10.59 9.62 -9.93
N THR A 94 11.90 9.53 -9.70
CA THR A 94 12.61 8.29 -9.42
C THR A 94 12.04 7.63 -8.15
N GLN A 95 11.76 8.41 -7.12
CA GLN A 95 11.17 7.91 -5.88
C GLN A 95 9.73 7.43 -6.08
N ALA A 96 8.89 8.22 -6.77
CA ALA A 96 7.52 7.84 -7.07
C ALA A 96 7.44 6.51 -7.86
N LEU A 97 8.38 6.31 -8.80
CA LEU A 97 8.49 5.07 -9.55
C LEU A 97 8.87 3.89 -8.66
N LYS A 98 9.85 4.05 -7.76
CA LYS A 98 10.24 3.02 -6.79
C LYS A 98 9.10 2.68 -5.84
N ASP A 99 8.39 3.69 -5.35
CA ASP A 99 7.26 3.52 -4.44
C ASP A 99 6.11 2.78 -5.13
N ARG A 100 5.81 3.12 -6.39
CA ARG A 100 4.76 2.43 -7.15
C ARG A 100 5.12 0.97 -7.43
N ALA A 101 6.35 0.69 -7.88
CA ALA A 101 6.83 -0.67 -8.08
C ALA A 101 6.79 -1.50 -6.78
N THR A 102 7.14 -0.88 -5.66
CA THR A 102 7.05 -1.49 -4.32
C THR A 102 5.61 -1.83 -3.97
N ASN A 103 4.65 -0.91 -4.22
CA ASN A 103 3.24 -1.16 -3.99
C ASN A 103 2.70 -2.31 -4.84
N ILE A 104 3.07 -2.35 -6.12
CA ILE A 104 2.70 -3.44 -7.05
C ILE A 104 3.18 -4.80 -6.52
N ILE A 105 4.42 -4.89 -6.01
CA ILE A 105 4.93 -6.14 -5.42
C ILE A 105 4.11 -6.55 -4.19
N PHE A 106 3.64 -5.60 -3.39
CA PHE A 106 2.79 -5.89 -2.24
C PHE A 106 1.41 -6.39 -2.66
N GLN A 107 0.81 -5.78 -3.67
CA GLN A 107 -0.48 -6.18 -4.27
C GLN A 107 -0.40 -7.61 -4.83
N ALA A 108 0.65 -7.92 -5.57
CA ALA A 108 0.81 -9.25 -6.16
C ALA A 108 1.24 -10.35 -5.16
N ARG A 109 1.60 -10.00 -3.91
CA ARG A 109 2.20 -10.92 -2.93
C ARG A 109 1.27 -12.01 -2.42
N ASN A 110 -0.04 -11.83 -2.59
CA ASN A 110 -1.04 -12.77 -2.06
C ASN A 110 -1.22 -14.02 -2.93
N GLU A 111 -0.59 -14.08 -4.12
CA GLU A 111 -0.73 -15.21 -5.03
C GLU A 111 0.53 -16.07 -5.11
N ILE A 112 0.31 -17.39 -5.10
CA ILE A 112 1.34 -18.44 -5.09
C ILE A 112 2.24 -18.37 -6.33
N ASN A 113 1.72 -17.85 -7.45
CA ASN A 113 2.40 -17.83 -8.75
C ASN A 113 3.69 -16.98 -8.74
N LEU A 114 3.74 -15.93 -7.90
CA LEU A 114 4.96 -15.12 -7.77
C LEU A 114 6.14 -15.85 -7.12
N LEU A 115 5.90 -16.95 -6.39
CA LEU A 115 6.98 -17.72 -5.76
C LEU A 115 7.83 -18.49 -6.78
N GLU A 116 7.32 -18.71 -7.99
CA GLU A 116 8.04 -19.44 -9.04
C GLU A 116 9.08 -18.57 -9.76
N PHE A 117 8.90 -17.23 -9.73
CA PHE A 117 9.81 -16.30 -10.37
C PHE A 117 11.00 -15.93 -9.49
N LYS A 118 12.15 -15.70 -10.13
CA LYS A 118 13.33 -15.16 -9.43
C LYS A 118 13.06 -13.73 -8.95
N PRO A 119 13.63 -13.30 -7.82
CA PRO A 119 13.47 -11.92 -7.34
C PRO A 119 13.86 -10.84 -8.36
N SER A 120 14.83 -11.10 -9.24
CA SER A 120 15.20 -10.20 -10.33
C SER A 120 14.08 -10.00 -11.35
N ILE A 121 13.38 -11.07 -11.71
CA ILE A 121 12.27 -11.06 -12.65
C ILE A 121 11.11 -10.28 -12.05
N ILE A 122 10.72 -10.60 -10.81
CA ILE A 122 9.63 -9.89 -10.09
C ILE A 122 9.95 -8.39 -9.98
N GLY A 123 11.20 -8.04 -9.65
CA GLY A 123 11.62 -6.64 -9.55
C GLY A 123 11.58 -5.90 -10.89
N ALA A 124 11.97 -6.56 -11.98
CA ALA A 124 11.90 -6.01 -13.34
C ALA A 124 10.45 -5.81 -13.78
N SER A 125 9.61 -6.85 -13.66
CA SER A 125 8.20 -6.83 -14.07
C SER A 125 7.40 -5.80 -13.29
N ALA A 126 7.58 -5.71 -11.96
CA ALA A 126 6.94 -4.69 -11.14
C ALA A 126 7.32 -3.27 -11.55
N LEU A 127 8.60 -3.06 -11.89
CA LEU A 127 9.09 -1.75 -12.33
C LEU A 127 8.54 -1.39 -13.72
N LEU A 128 8.50 -2.34 -14.64
CA LEU A 128 7.88 -2.14 -15.96
C LEU A 128 6.40 -1.81 -15.83
N LEU A 129 5.67 -2.49 -14.95
CA LEU A 129 4.26 -2.18 -14.71
C LEU A 129 4.09 -0.78 -14.13
N ALA A 130 4.95 -0.36 -13.19
CA ALA A 130 4.96 1.01 -12.69
C ALA A 130 5.28 2.04 -13.80
N CYS A 131 6.22 1.73 -14.71
CA CYS A 131 6.52 2.55 -15.88
C CYS A 131 5.35 2.64 -16.85
N HIS A 132 4.63 1.54 -17.07
CA HIS A 132 3.46 1.48 -17.94
C HIS A 132 2.35 2.41 -17.43
N GLU A 133 2.14 2.45 -16.12
CA GLU A 133 1.11 3.29 -15.49
C GLU A 133 1.51 4.77 -15.39
N LEU A 134 2.75 5.07 -15.00
CA LEU A 134 3.20 6.45 -14.75
C LEU A 134 3.73 7.15 -16.00
N PHE A 135 4.27 6.40 -16.96
CA PHE A 135 4.93 6.93 -18.16
C PHE A 135 4.53 6.18 -19.44
N PRO A 136 3.24 6.09 -19.79
CA PRO A 136 2.78 5.30 -20.94
C PRO A 136 3.45 5.73 -22.26
N LEU A 137 3.78 7.01 -22.42
CA LEU A 137 4.46 7.53 -23.62
C LEU A 137 5.94 7.12 -23.72
N GLN A 138 6.61 6.88 -22.60
CA GLN A 138 8.02 6.48 -22.54
C GLN A 138 8.19 4.98 -22.25
N PHE A 139 7.10 4.26 -22.01
CA PHE A 139 7.13 2.84 -21.68
C PHE A 139 7.97 1.99 -22.65
N PRO A 140 7.87 2.13 -23.99
CA PRO A 140 8.66 1.31 -24.91
C PRO A 140 10.18 1.45 -24.72
N SER A 141 10.67 2.63 -24.31
CA SER A 141 12.10 2.83 -24.06
C SER A 141 12.54 2.20 -22.73
N PHE A 142 11.70 2.26 -21.70
CA PHE A 142 11.95 1.57 -20.43
C PHE A 142 11.92 0.06 -20.59
N GLU A 143 10.93 -0.46 -21.30
CA GLU A 143 10.80 -1.88 -21.65
C GLU A 143 12.06 -2.38 -22.36
N THR A 144 12.48 -1.72 -23.44
CA THR A 144 13.71 -2.08 -24.16
C THR A 144 14.94 -2.04 -23.25
N SER A 145 15.04 -1.05 -22.34
CA SER A 145 16.18 -0.91 -21.43
C SER A 145 16.25 -2.03 -20.38
N VAL A 146 15.09 -2.52 -19.91
CA VAL A 146 15.04 -3.64 -18.96
C VAL A 146 15.26 -4.97 -19.66
N LEU A 147 14.61 -5.21 -20.81
CA LEU A 147 14.69 -6.48 -21.54
C LEU A 147 16.06 -6.71 -22.20
N SER A 148 16.79 -5.64 -22.54
CA SER A 148 18.17 -5.73 -23.04
C SER A 148 19.22 -6.02 -21.95
N CYS A 149 18.82 -6.10 -20.68
CA CYS A 149 19.71 -6.40 -19.58
C CYS A 149 20.13 -7.88 -19.57
N GLU A 150 21.43 -8.15 -19.69
CA GLU A 150 22.01 -9.51 -19.78
C GLU A 150 21.63 -10.44 -18.62
N TYR A 151 21.33 -9.88 -17.45
CA TYR A 151 21.02 -10.63 -16.24
C TYR A 151 19.56 -11.11 -16.15
N VAL A 152 18.76 -10.85 -17.19
CA VAL A 152 17.31 -11.02 -17.16
C VAL A 152 16.86 -11.79 -18.40
N ASN A 153 15.93 -12.72 -18.21
CA ASN A 153 15.31 -13.43 -19.31
C ASN A 153 14.04 -12.67 -19.74
N GLU A 154 14.03 -12.20 -20.97
CA GLU A 154 12.94 -11.40 -21.56
C GLU A 154 11.58 -12.09 -21.47
N GLU A 155 11.50 -13.36 -21.88
CA GLU A 155 10.26 -14.14 -21.87
C GLU A 155 9.68 -14.25 -20.46
N LYS A 156 10.52 -14.56 -19.47
CA LYS A 156 10.11 -14.67 -18.07
C LYS A 156 9.69 -13.33 -17.46
N VAL A 157 10.29 -12.21 -17.88
CA VAL A 157 9.84 -10.87 -17.44
C VAL A 157 8.46 -10.56 -17.97
N MET A 158 8.20 -10.85 -19.25
CA MET A 158 6.90 -10.57 -19.85
C MET A 158 5.81 -11.48 -19.30
N GLU A 159 6.11 -12.76 -19.07
CA GLU A 159 5.22 -13.70 -18.37
C GLU A 159 4.82 -13.15 -16.98
N CYS A 160 5.81 -12.83 -16.14
CA CYS A 160 5.58 -12.26 -14.81
C CYS A 160 4.90 -10.88 -14.86
N PHE A 161 5.18 -10.06 -15.88
CA PHE A 161 4.54 -8.75 -16.05
C PHE A 161 3.04 -8.90 -16.31
N ASN A 162 2.64 -9.82 -17.19
CA ASN A 162 1.24 -10.07 -17.50
C ASN A 162 0.50 -10.61 -16.27
N GLU A 163 1.09 -11.59 -15.56
CA GLU A 163 0.52 -12.12 -14.33
C GLU A 163 0.32 -11.03 -13.27
N MET A 164 1.36 -10.21 -13.02
CA MET A 164 1.26 -9.11 -12.04
C MET A 164 0.23 -8.05 -12.46
N GLN A 165 0.09 -7.79 -13.75
CA GLN A 165 -0.91 -6.86 -14.27
C GLN A 165 -2.34 -7.38 -14.03
N GLU A 166 -2.59 -8.66 -14.27
CA GLU A 166 -3.90 -9.27 -13.99
C GLU A 166 -4.23 -9.22 -12.49
N MET A 167 -3.27 -9.52 -11.61
CA MET A 167 -3.45 -9.46 -10.16
C MET A 167 -3.83 -8.06 -9.68
N VAL A 168 -3.09 -7.03 -10.11
CA VAL A 168 -3.35 -5.63 -9.72
C VAL A 168 -4.73 -5.16 -10.20
N ASN A 169 -5.17 -5.59 -11.38
CA ASN A 169 -6.48 -5.25 -11.92
C ASN A 169 -7.62 -5.94 -11.15
N ASN A 170 -7.41 -7.18 -10.69
CA ASN A 170 -8.39 -7.94 -9.92
C ASN A 170 -8.57 -7.35 -8.51
N GLU A 171 -7.49 -7.00 -7.80
CA GLU A 171 -7.58 -6.35 -6.48
C GLU A 171 -8.30 -4.99 -6.54
N MET A 172 -8.08 -4.20 -7.60
CA MET A 172 -8.81 -2.94 -7.76
C MET A 172 -10.31 -3.17 -7.93
N SER A 173 -10.69 -4.21 -8.66
CA SER A 173 -12.09 -4.58 -8.89
C SER A 173 -12.78 -5.06 -7.61
N GLU A 174 -12.09 -5.87 -6.78
CA GLU A 174 -12.57 -6.31 -5.47
C GLU A 174 -12.70 -5.14 -4.47
N SER A 175 -11.74 -4.21 -4.47
CA SER A 175 -11.80 -3.03 -3.59
C SER A 175 -12.98 -2.10 -3.89
N ILE A 176 -13.36 -1.96 -5.17
CA ILE A 176 -14.52 -1.14 -5.58
C ILE A 176 -15.83 -1.79 -5.12
N VAL A 177 -15.97 -3.12 -5.25
CA VAL A 177 -17.18 -3.81 -4.78
C VAL A 177 -17.31 -3.80 -3.26
N ASP A 178 -16.19 -3.87 -2.52
CA ASP A 178 -16.18 -3.74 -1.06
C ASP A 178 -16.50 -2.31 -0.59
N MET A 179 -16.02 -1.28 -1.31
CA MET A 179 -16.34 0.11 -1.01
C MET A 179 -17.81 0.43 -1.31
N VAL A 180 -18.36 -0.11 -2.41
CA VAL A 180 -19.79 -0.01 -2.75
C VAL A 180 -20.64 -0.77 -1.72
N SER A 181 -20.21 -1.95 -1.30
CA SER A 181 -20.92 -2.74 -0.27
C SER A 181 -20.86 -2.07 1.10
N SER A 182 -19.75 -1.44 1.48
CA SER A 182 -19.60 -0.67 2.71
C SER A 182 -20.39 0.65 2.68
N SER A 183 -20.56 1.27 1.51
CA SER A 183 -21.41 2.46 1.32
C SER A 183 -22.91 2.16 1.36
N SER A 184 -23.32 0.91 1.08
CA SER A 184 -24.72 0.48 1.22
C SER A 184 -25.18 0.25 2.67
N SER A 185 -24.24 0.30 3.64
CA SER A 185 -24.51 0.12 5.07
C SER A 185 -24.51 1.44 5.86
N MET A 186 -24.78 2.59 5.23
CA MET A 186 -25.28 3.75 5.96
C MET A 186 -26.80 3.65 6.08
N ARG A 187 -27.23 2.97 7.14
CA ARG A 187 -28.61 2.90 7.62
C ARG A 187 -29.18 4.32 7.74
N THR A 188 -29.96 4.74 6.74
CA THR A 188 -30.74 5.97 6.78
C THR A 188 -31.76 5.87 7.92
N PRO A 189 -31.86 6.87 8.83
CA PRO A 189 -32.90 6.86 9.84
C PRO A 189 -34.26 6.99 9.16
N VAL A 190 -35.20 6.16 9.62
CA VAL A 190 -36.59 6.09 9.19
C VAL A 190 -37.22 7.50 9.22
N SER A 191 -37.50 8.07 8.05
CA SER A 191 -38.39 9.24 7.92
C SER A 191 -39.82 8.72 7.83
N VAL A 192 -40.55 8.80 8.95
CA VAL A 192 -41.98 8.55 9.01
C VAL A 192 -42.71 9.77 8.41
N LEU A 193 -43.05 9.71 7.13
CA LEU A 193 -44.22 10.43 6.60
C LEU A 193 -44.84 9.56 5.51
N ASP A 194 -45.93 8.91 5.92
CA ASP A 194 -46.87 8.22 5.08
C ASP A 194 -47.78 9.27 4.44
N CYS A 195 -47.72 9.42 3.11
CA CYS A 195 -48.70 10.18 2.37
C CYS A 195 -48.94 9.51 1.02
N HIS A 196 -49.93 8.62 1.02
CA HIS A 196 -50.66 8.21 -0.15
C HIS A 196 -51.07 9.44 -0.98
N CYS A 197 -50.69 9.46 -2.25
CA CYS A 197 -51.42 10.23 -3.26
C CYS A 197 -51.70 9.35 -4.47
N SER A 198 -53.00 9.17 -4.67
CA SER A 198 -53.69 8.40 -5.69
C SER A 198 -53.29 8.86 -7.09
N LYS A 199 -53.09 7.90 -7.99
CA LYS A 199 -53.07 8.16 -9.43
C LYS A 199 -54.42 8.77 -9.86
N SER A 200 -54.36 9.84 -10.65
CA SER A 200 -55.46 10.26 -11.52
C SER A 200 -54.91 10.41 -12.92
N GLU A 201 -55.49 9.65 -13.83
CA GLU A 201 -55.34 9.75 -15.28
C GLU A 201 -55.98 11.07 -15.78
N ASN A 202 -55.42 11.71 -16.82
CA ASN A 202 -56.19 11.97 -18.04
C ASN A 202 -55.33 12.36 -19.25
N GLU A 203 -55.72 11.74 -20.37
CA GLU A 203 -55.61 12.00 -21.81
C GLU A 203 -54.96 13.28 -22.39
N GLY A 204 -54.16 13.07 -23.45
CA GLY A 204 -54.61 13.38 -24.82
C GLY A 204 -54.40 14.78 -25.42
N THR A 205 -53.40 14.86 -26.32
CA THR A 205 -53.42 15.51 -27.67
C THR A 205 -53.50 17.05 -27.86
N ASN A 206 -52.45 17.55 -28.55
CA ASN A 206 -52.45 18.50 -29.70
C ASN A 206 -52.36 20.04 -29.52
N SER A 207 -51.19 20.55 -29.95
CA SER A 207 -51.01 21.62 -30.97
C SER A 207 -51.06 23.14 -30.64
N THR A 208 -49.95 23.82 -30.98
CA THR A 208 -49.84 25.11 -31.72
C THR A 208 -49.76 26.47 -30.96
N MET A 209 -48.55 27.05 -31.06
CA MET A 209 -48.10 28.46 -31.25
C MET A 209 -48.18 29.58 -30.19
N ALA A 210 -47.02 30.28 -30.18
CA ALA A 210 -46.75 31.73 -30.04
C ALA A 210 -46.89 32.40 -28.66
N ALA A 211 -45.77 32.91 -28.12
CA ALA A 211 -45.44 34.35 -28.18
C ALA A 211 -44.11 34.66 -27.45
N THR A 212 -43.46 35.69 -27.97
CA THR A 212 -42.27 36.46 -27.59
C THR A 212 -42.13 36.89 -26.12
N VAL A 213 -40.87 37.04 -25.67
CA VAL A 213 -40.23 38.23 -25.02
C VAL A 213 -39.19 37.80 -23.94
N THR A 214 -38.09 38.56 -23.95
CA THR A 214 -36.81 38.60 -23.19
C THR A 214 -36.93 38.73 -21.65
N PRO A 215 -35.90 39.15 -20.87
CA PRO A 215 -34.54 38.63 -20.57
C PRO A 215 -34.29 38.51 -19.02
N GLU A 216 -33.01 38.41 -18.63
CA GLU A 216 -32.41 38.87 -17.35
C GLU A 216 -32.30 37.95 -16.09
N ASN A 217 -31.08 37.46 -15.87
CA ASN A 217 -30.13 37.76 -14.77
C ASN A 217 -30.59 38.06 -13.32
N ARG A 218 -29.80 37.47 -12.38
CA ARG A 218 -29.58 37.79 -10.94
C ARG A 218 -30.68 37.31 -9.97
N GLU A 219 -30.45 36.86 -8.74
CA GLU A 219 -29.38 36.97 -7.71
C GLU A 219 -29.67 35.86 -6.65
N ILE A 220 -28.81 35.53 -5.66
CA ILE A 220 -29.03 35.98 -4.25
C ILE A 220 -27.84 35.55 -3.34
N LYS A 221 -27.17 36.60 -2.83
CA LYS A 221 -26.72 36.93 -1.45
C LYS A 221 -25.88 35.95 -0.59
N ARG A 222 -24.63 36.36 -0.39
CA ARG A 222 -23.81 36.18 0.82
C ARG A 222 -24.33 37.04 1.99
N ARG A 223 -24.13 36.59 3.25
CA ARG A 223 -24.07 37.46 4.45
C ARG A 223 -22.78 37.21 5.24
N LYS A 224 -22.12 38.31 5.60
CA LYS A 224 -20.95 38.46 6.50
C LYS A 224 -21.41 38.61 7.96
N LEU A 225 -20.51 38.38 8.92
CA LEU A 225 -20.28 39.34 10.03
C LEU A 225 -18.87 39.17 10.63
N LYS A 226 -18.27 40.27 11.13
CA LYS A 226 -16.89 40.44 11.62
C LYS A 226 -16.90 41.32 12.89
N GLY A 227 -16.00 41.05 13.86
CA GLY A 227 -15.45 42.01 14.85
C GLY A 227 -15.85 41.80 16.33
N PHE A 228 -14.92 41.41 17.23
CA PHE A 228 -14.01 42.21 18.13
C PHE A 228 -14.68 42.53 19.51
N CYS A 229 -14.09 42.55 20.72
CA CYS A 229 -12.70 42.66 21.23
C CYS A 229 -12.59 42.32 22.77
N ASN A 230 -11.40 41.87 23.23
CA ASN A 230 -10.71 41.98 24.56
C ASN A 230 -11.34 41.42 25.88
N GLN A 231 -10.61 40.94 26.91
CA GLN A 231 -9.34 41.42 27.51
C GLN A 231 -8.69 40.41 28.53
N SER A 232 -7.35 40.52 28.73
CA SER A 232 -6.50 40.18 29.93
C SER A 232 -6.33 38.71 30.39
N SER A 233 -5.14 38.16 30.70
CA SER A 233 -3.98 38.72 31.45
C SER A 233 -2.71 37.81 31.44
N THR A 234 -1.52 38.47 31.45
CA THR A 234 -0.18 38.13 32.06
C THR A 234 0.60 36.85 31.65
N MET A 235 1.75 36.93 30.94
CA MET A 235 3.17 37.14 31.37
C MET A 235 3.73 36.04 32.33
N LYS A 236 4.84 35.33 32.07
CA LYS A 236 6.24 35.80 31.85
C LYS A 236 7.17 34.76 31.18
N ILE A 237 8.23 35.32 30.59
CA ILE A 237 9.44 34.73 29.98
C ILE A 237 10.54 34.45 31.03
N SER A 238 11.38 33.43 30.82
CA SER A 238 12.84 33.32 31.12
C SER A 238 13.21 31.82 31.19
N GLN A 239 14.42 31.31 30.94
CA GLN A 239 15.67 31.70 30.29
C GLN A 239 16.46 30.39 30.12
N PHE A 240 17.42 30.38 29.18
CA PHE A 240 18.43 29.31 29.02
C PHE A 240 19.32 29.16 30.25
N GLN A 241 19.73 27.92 30.56
CA GLN A 241 21.04 27.65 31.18
C GLN A 241 21.54 26.23 30.86
N SER A 242 22.77 26.16 30.33
CA SER A 242 23.60 24.95 30.26
C SER A 242 24.45 24.79 31.53
N CYS A 243 24.75 23.54 31.90
CA CYS A 243 25.88 23.00 32.67
C CYS A 243 25.55 21.51 32.90
N GLU A 244 26.45 20.53 32.83
CA GLU A 244 27.91 20.44 32.69
C GLU A 244 28.21 19.03 32.15
#